data_AF-A0A0Q7GJN0-F1
#
_entry.id   AF-A0A0Q7GJN0-F1
#
_cell.length_a   1.000
_cell.length_b   1.000
_cell.length_c   1.000
_cell.angle_alpha   90.00
_cell.angle_beta   90.00
_cell.angle_gamma   90.00
#
_symmetry.space_group_name_H-M   'P 1'
#
loop_
_entity.id
_entity.type
_entity.pdbx_description
1 polymer ?
#
loop_
_entity_poly.entity_id
_entity_poly.type
_entity_poly.pdbx_seq_one_letter_code
_entity_poly.pdbx_strand_id
1 'polypeptide(L)'
;MKKTVITLLITLLSIVFINESSGQSHLKEIKYSQNDFEKNKVSEEVYQLRWHKNIWLPNTKDTLPYFVDDRNYKGIVNYGVTFRNKDYTGFQFLESTSMCFLKIKITKCSYSPKDSIINIEGFVTGHLNDQLKNGKIQNNIELFIGKKTDTLNSYYFGNACYNNIIDKKFVEAKLNNHEIDEFTVLDKFPAFYIKNYSYFSTNPKGPHPFKISGKVNKNTLFVIGSRAHYSEIFDLGSMVYYLNKNRENNQTKKQEEPNCRILMIKNRLVSDIEKEKSQKQEINYYSYTEMAENYILAKQYAKAKEQYYLLYQKYPSQLFARDIHNAIRCAVQSRDFKTAFWWGEKFAYKGAPLPYFNSKIFNGLRKNPQWKNFSIKYDSIYKLSQNKLNLKLKEEINDLVKEDQADYGLTSRKDPKILYETTERVTGKLIDLLKKDGYPSEEKIGCYFIRDTILKTDPDFYVLIKHALQQSPKNLTVLNELLAKNISTLEFDRKRSYIDVGPANSCFHIYKGNLYNSKACGRNDLMVRKVMFKFNNPYTFLMEFGNFIVSEYNAENPKEWDDYYEKNFVFILKLTDDWKSFEK
;
A
#
# COMPACT_ATOMS: atom_id res chain seq x y z
N MET A 1 4.43 37.68 88.33
CA MET A 1 3.94 38.09 86.99
C MET A 1 4.56 37.32 85.82
N LYS A 2 5.87 37.00 85.79
CA LYS A 2 6.48 36.31 84.62
C LYS A 2 5.94 34.90 84.32
N LYS A 3 5.60 34.09 85.32
CA LYS A 3 5.06 32.73 85.09
C LYS A 3 3.66 32.74 84.47
N THR A 4 2.79 33.66 84.89
CA THR A 4 1.40 33.73 84.42
C THR A 4 1.31 34.15 82.94
N VAL A 5 2.22 35.02 82.49
CA VAL A 5 2.27 35.47 81.10
C VAL A 5 2.76 34.37 80.16
N ILE A 6 3.73 33.55 80.60
CA ILE A 6 4.25 32.43 79.80
C ILE A 6 3.19 31.34 79.62
N THR A 7 2.44 30.99 80.67
CA THR A 7 1.37 29.99 80.56
C THR A 7 0.28 30.46 79.61
N LEU A 8 -0.11 31.75 79.67
CA LEU A 8 -1.13 32.33 78.79
C LEU A 8 -0.67 32.37 77.33
N LEU A 9 0.62 32.61 77.08
CA LEU A 9 1.21 32.60 75.74
C LEU A 9 1.21 31.19 75.13
N ILE A 10 1.52 30.16 75.94
CA ILE A 10 1.53 28.76 75.50
C ILE A 10 0.10 28.28 75.19
N THR A 11 -0.91 28.66 75.98
CA THR A 11 -2.31 28.34 75.65
C THR A 11 -2.81 29.09 74.42
N LEU A 12 -2.44 30.36 74.23
CA LEU A 12 -2.80 31.11 73.01
C LEU A 12 -2.14 30.52 71.76
N LEU A 13 -0.84 30.19 71.82
CA LEU A 13 -0.15 29.50 70.73
C LEU A 13 -0.80 28.15 70.41
N SER A 14 -1.19 27.38 71.44
CA SER A 14 -1.88 26.10 71.24
C SER A 14 -3.24 26.27 70.58
N ILE A 15 -4.02 27.29 70.94
CA ILE A 15 -5.33 27.58 70.33
C ILE A 15 -5.19 28.05 68.88
N VAL A 16 -4.18 28.86 68.57
CA VAL A 16 -3.89 29.32 67.20
C VAL A 16 -3.45 28.15 66.31
N PHE A 17 -2.61 27.24 66.81
CA PHE A 17 -2.17 26.07 66.03
C PHE A 17 -3.26 24.98 65.89
N ILE A 18 -4.16 24.83 66.86
CA ILE A 18 -5.30 23.90 66.74
C ILE A 18 -6.29 24.40 65.67
N ASN A 19 -6.50 25.71 65.57
CA ASN A 19 -7.39 26.29 64.54
C ASN A 19 -6.79 26.25 63.13
N GLU A 20 -5.47 26.35 62.95
CA GLU A 20 -4.85 26.15 61.63
C GLU A 20 -4.83 24.68 61.19
N SER A 21 -4.76 23.71 62.12
CA SER A 21 -4.83 22.28 61.77
C SER A 21 -6.23 21.76 61.43
N SER A 22 -7.27 22.57 61.68
CA SER A 22 -8.69 22.22 61.45
C SER A 22 -9.24 22.76 60.14
N GLY A 23 -8.42 23.47 59.35
CA GLY A 23 -8.71 23.79 57.96
C GLY A 23 -8.66 22.53 57.11
N GLN A 24 -9.60 21.59 57.32
CA GLN A 24 -9.95 20.58 56.33
C GLN A 24 -10.44 21.36 55.11
N SER A 25 -9.51 21.77 54.25
CA SER A 25 -9.84 22.17 52.89
C SER A 25 -10.59 20.97 52.33
N HIS A 26 -11.91 21.08 52.27
CA HIS A 26 -12.75 20.06 51.67
C HIS A 26 -12.23 19.95 50.24
N LEU A 27 -11.41 18.94 49.97
CA LEU A 27 -10.84 18.68 48.65
C LEU A 27 -12.03 18.59 47.71
N LYS A 28 -12.20 19.68 46.94
CA LYS A 28 -13.39 19.89 46.14
C LYS A 28 -13.46 18.77 45.12
N GLU A 29 -14.64 18.18 45.00
CA GLU A 29 -14.92 17.14 44.03
C GLU A 29 -14.53 17.64 42.63
N ILE A 30 -13.67 16.89 41.94
CA ILE A 30 -13.19 17.23 40.59
C ILE A 30 -14.19 16.68 39.58
N LYS A 31 -14.64 17.50 38.64
CA LYS A 31 -15.59 17.09 37.60
C LYS A 31 -14.87 16.88 36.27
N TYR A 32 -15.30 15.87 35.53
CA TYR A 32 -14.79 15.56 34.19
C TYR A 32 -15.93 15.59 33.17
N SER A 33 -15.60 16.01 31.95
CA SER A 33 -16.47 16.11 30.79
C SER A 33 -16.24 14.96 29.80
N GLN A 34 -17.13 14.78 28.81
CA GLN A 34 -16.91 13.83 27.71
C GLN A 34 -15.55 14.03 27.03
N ASN A 35 -15.13 15.27 26.82
CA ASN A 35 -13.87 15.59 26.14
C ASN A 35 -12.65 15.08 26.91
N ASP A 36 -12.74 14.98 28.24
CA ASP A 36 -11.67 14.42 29.06
C ASP A 36 -11.53 12.90 28.84
N PHE A 37 -12.65 12.20 28.63
CA PHE A 37 -12.65 10.79 28.25
C PHE A 37 -12.07 10.59 26.84
N GLU A 38 -12.52 11.37 25.86
CA GLU A 38 -12.00 11.27 24.48
C GLU A 38 -10.48 11.48 24.41
N LYS A 39 -9.94 12.44 25.17
CA LYS A 39 -8.48 12.68 25.26
C LYS A 39 -7.71 11.52 25.90
N ASN A 40 -8.37 10.71 26.72
CA ASN A 40 -7.77 9.60 27.45
C ASN A 40 -8.20 8.24 26.91
N LYS A 41 -8.73 8.19 25.69
CA LYS A 41 -9.10 6.96 25.02
C LYS A 41 -7.85 6.20 24.56
N VAL A 42 -7.77 4.91 24.89
CA VAL A 42 -6.54 4.10 24.74
C VAL A 42 -6.48 3.39 23.40
N SER A 43 -7.62 2.91 22.90
CA SER A 43 -7.68 2.16 21.65
C SER A 43 -9.09 2.18 21.08
N GLU A 44 -9.17 2.29 19.75
CA GLU A 44 -10.38 2.12 18.97
C GLU A 44 -10.22 0.88 18.11
N GLU A 45 -11.30 0.11 17.91
CA GLU A 45 -11.31 -1.02 16.96
C GLU A 45 -10.33 -2.16 17.24
N VAL A 46 -9.88 -2.33 18.48
CA VAL A 46 -8.92 -3.39 18.81
C VAL A 46 -9.57 -4.54 19.57
N TYR A 47 -10.28 -4.25 20.67
CA TYR A 47 -10.64 -5.28 21.64
C TYR A 47 -12.12 -5.63 21.59
N GLN A 48 -12.47 -6.92 21.62
CA GLN A 48 -13.82 -7.40 21.88
C GLN A 48 -13.93 -8.02 23.28
N LEU A 49 -15.10 -7.93 23.92
CA LEU A 49 -15.36 -8.62 25.19
C LEU A 49 -15.72 -10.10 24.97
N ARG A 50 -14.93 -10.99 25.56
CA ARG A 50 -15.22 -12.43 25.71
C ARG A 50 -15.42 -12.76 27.19
N TRP A 51 -16.57 -13.33 27.54
CA TRP A 51 -16.90 -13.65 28.93
C TRP A 51 -17.76 -14.91 29.06
N HIS A 52 -17.59 -15.69 30.13
CA HIS A 52 -18.24 -17.01 30.33
C HIS A 52 -19.77 -16.97 30.32
N LYS A 53 -20.36 -15.80 30.61
CA LYS A 53 -21.80 -15.58 30.50
C LYS A 53 -22.31 -15.64 29.05
N ASN A 54 -21.40 -15.55 28.08
CA ASN A 54 -21.73 -15.71 26.68
C ASN A 54 -21.80 -17.20 26.35
N ILE A 55 -22.89 -17.60 25.67
CA ILE A 55 -23.20 -18.99 25.22
C ILE A 55 -22.19 -19.55 24.20
N TRP A 56 -21.05 -18.87 24.04
CA TRP A 56 -20.05 -19.03 22.98
C TRP A 56 -18.64 -19.12 23.59
N LEU A 57 -18.55 -19.54 24.84
CA LEU A 57 -17.32 -20.03 25.43
C LEU A 57 -17.58 -21.49 25.86
N PRO A 58 -16.59 -22.40 25.73
CA PRO A 58 -16.69 -23.71 26.34
C PRO A 58 -16.96 -23.52 27.83
N ASN A 59 -17.50 -24.57 28.45
CA ASN A 59 -17.77 -24.61 29.88
C ASN A 59 -16.42 -24.66 30.63
N THR A 60 -15.64 -23.59 30.53
CA THR A 60 -14.35 -23.44 31.19
C THR A 60 -14.61 -23.03 32.62
N LYS A 61 -13.75 -23.48 33.54
CA LYS A 61 -13.76 -23.00 34.93
C LYS A 61 -13.38 -21.52 35.04
N ASP A 62 -12.92 -20.91 33.95
CA ASP A 62 -12.50 -19.52 33.91
C ASP A 62 -13.70 -18.58 33.77
N THR A 63 -13.96 -17.83 34.84
CA THR A 63 -15.09 -16.89 34.93
C THR A 63 -14.68 -15.46 34.59
N LEU A 64 -13.42 -15.20 34.24
CA LEU A 64 -12.92 -13.85 34.02
C LEU A 64 -13.42 -13.25 32.69
N PRO A 65 -13.76 -11.94 32.66
CA PRO A 65 -14.01 -11.21 31.43
C PRO A 65 -12.69 -10.82 30.76
N TYR A 66 -12.51 -11.22 29.51
CA TYR A 66 -11.34 -10.89 28.70
C TYR A 66 -11.68 -9.92 27.58
N PHE A 67 -10.84 -8.92 27.39
CA PHE A 67 -10.86 -8.00 26.27
C PHE A 67 -9.78 -8.45 25.28
N VAL A 68 -10.19 -8.98 24.14
CA VAL A 68 -9.32 -9.74 23.23
C VAL A 68 -9.09 -8.96 21.94
N ASP A 69 -7.83 -8.82 21.53
CA ASP A 69 -7.43 -8.29 20.23
C ASP A 69 -7.59 -9.38 19.17
N ASP A 70 -8.69 -9.32 18.43
CA ASP A 70 -9.07 -10.32 17.44
C ASP A 70 -8.86 -9.86 16.00
N ARG A 71 -8.04 -8.82 15.76
CA ARG A 71 -7.71 -8.34 14.41
C ARG A 71 -7.07 -9.41 13.53
N ASN A 72 -6.43 -10.41 14.15
CA ASN A 72 -5.82 -11.55 13.46
C ASN A 72 -6.75 -12.78 13.36
N TYR A 73 -8.03 -12.64 13.71
CA TYR A 73 -8.99 -13.73 13.62
C TYR A 73 -9.22 -14.15 12.17
N LYS A 74 -9.05 -15.44 11.88
CA LYS A 74 -9.12 -15.97 10.51
C LYS A 74 -10.43 -16.65 10.18
N GLY A 75 -11.24 -17.03 11.16
CA GLY A 75 -12.42 -17.88 10.96
C GLY A 75 -12.11 -19.36 11.11
N ILE A 76 -13.11 -20.14 11.52
CA ILE A 76 -12.91 -21.54 11.95
C ILE A 76 -12.32 -22.40 10.84
N VAL A 77 -12.86 -22.30 9.62
CA VAL A 77 -12.38 -23.08 8.46
C VAL A 77 -10.95 -22.67 8.06
N ASN A 78 -10.60 -21.39 8.20
CA ASN A 78 -9.28 -20.89 7.84
C ASN A 78 -8.19 -21.26 8.86
N TYR A 79 -8.57 -21.79 10.03
CA TYR A 79 -7.65 -22.47 10.95
C TYR A 79 -7.35 -23.92 10.53
N GLY A 80 -7.94 -24.41 9.44
CA GLY A 80 -7.76 -25.79 8.95
C GLY A 80 -8.79 -26.78 9.51
N VAL A 81 -9.86 -26.28 10.15
CA VAL A 81 -10.95 -27.13 10.60
C VAL A 81 -11.81 -27.53 9.40
N THR A 82 -12.08 -28.82 9.30
CA THR A 82 -12.95 -29.43 8.30
C THR A 82 -14.18 -30.01 8.97
N PHE A 83 -15.30 -29.97 8.26
CA PHE A 83 -16.57 -30.50 8.72
C PHE A 83 -17.09 -31.52 7.71
N ARG A 84 -17.69 -32.60 8.20
CA ARG A 84 -18.29 -33.62 7.35
C ARG A 84 -19.49 -34.23 8.06
N ASN A 85 -20.56 -34.53 7.34
CA ASN A 85 -21.62 -35.33 7.93
C ASN A 85 -21.14 -36.78 8.10
N LYS A 86 -21.53 -37.41 9.21
CA LYS A 86 -21.22 -38.81 9.53
C LYS A 86 -21.88 -39.80 8.56
N ASP A 87 -22.94 -39.37 7.88
CA ASP A 87 -23.63 -40.11 6.81
C ASP A 87 -23.02 -39.86 5.41
N TYR A 88 -21.90 -39.13 5.34
CA TYR A 88 -21.19 -38.78 4.10
C TYR A 88 -21.90 -37.80 3.16
N THR A 89 -23.01 -37.19 3.58
CA THR A 89 -23.65 -36.12 2.79
C THR A 89 -22.83 -34.82 2.82
N GLY A 90 -22.95 -34.01 1.77
CA GLY A 90 -22.23 -32.75 1.65
C GLY A 90 -22.67 -31.74 2.71
N PHE A 91 -21.74 -31.31 3.55
CA PHE A 91 -21.95 -30.30 4.59
C PHE A 91 -21.06 -29.08 4.32
N GLN A 92 -21.63 -27.88 4.33
CA GLN A 92 -20.86 -26.65 4.17
C GLN A 92 -21.07 -25.75 5.37
N PHE A 93 -20.01 -25.58 6.17
CA PHE A 93 -19.97 -24.58 7.22
C PHE A 93 -19.71 -23.20 6.60
N LEU A 94 -20.53 -22.21 6.93
CA LEU A 94 -20.38 -20.83 6.45
C LEU A 94 -20.39 -19.86 7.63
N GLU A 95 -19.28 -19.16 7.81
CA GLU A 95 -19.12 -18.12 8.82
C GLU A 95 -19.23 -16.73 8.18
N SER A 96 -19.97 -15.83 8.81
CA SER A 96 -19.94 -14.40 8.51
C SER A 96 -19.87 -13.65 9.82
N THR A 97 -18.93 -12.71 9.92
CA THR A 97 -18.62 -12.02 11.17
C THR A 97 -18.52 -10.52 10.92
N SER A 98 -19.15 -9.75 11.79
CA SER A 98 -19.11 -8.29 11.78
C SER A 98 -19.01 -7.78 13.21
N MET A 99 -18.30 -6.68 13.40
CA MET A 99 -18.14 -6.02 14.69
C MET A 99 -18.76 -4.62 14.64
N CYS A 100 -19.61 -4.30 15.59
CA CYS A 100 -20.26 -2.99 15.66
C CYS A 100 -19.54 -2.04 16.62
N PHE A 101 -19.86 -0.75 16.54
CA PHE A 101 -19.25 0.27 17.39
C PHE A 101 -20.18 0.66 18.53
N LEU A 102 -19.62 0.84 19.73
CA LEU A 102 -20.33 1.48 20.84
C LEU A 102 -20.22 2.99 20.72
N LYS A 103 -21.31 3.70 20.97
CA LYS A 103 -21.35 5.16 21.11
C LYS A 103 -21.60 5.48 22.58
N ILE A 104 -20.67 6.20 23.20
CA ILE A 104 -20.71 6.51 24.63
C ILE A 104 -20.92 8.00 24.82
N LYS A 105 -21.83 8.35 25.74
CA LYS A 105 -22.07 9.72 26.18
C LYS A 105 -22.03 9.78 27.70
N ILE A 106 -20.96 10.31 28.25
CA ILE A 106 -20.78 10.64 29.66
C ILE A 106 -21.55 11.92 29.96
N THR A 107 -22.51 11.84 30.88
CA THR A 107 -23.33 12.99 31.29
C THR A 107 -22.84 13.61 32.58
N LYS A 108 -22.28 12.79 33.48
CA LYS A 108 -21.74 13.25 34.76
C LYS A 108 -20.57 12.37 35.16
N CYS A 109 -19.44 13.00 35.46
CA CYS A 109 -18.29 12.31 36.04
C CYS A 109 -17.71 13.15 37.17
N SER A 110 -17.52 12.55 38.32
CA SER A 110 -16.98 13.23 39.49
C SER A 110 -16.01 12.35 40.28
N TYR A 111 -14.93 12.94 40.77
CA TYR A 111 -13.86 12.26 41.49
C TYR A 111 -13.66 12.89 42.87
N SER A 112 -13.65 12.05 43.91
CA SER A 112 -13.29 12.41 45.27
C SER A 112 -11.81 12.08 45.51
N PRO A 113 -10.91 13.07 45.62
CA PRO A 113 -9.50 12.81 45.94
C PRO A 113 -9.32 12.16 47.31
N LYS A 114 -10.20 12.47 48.26
CA LYS A 114 -10.17 11.95 49.63
C LYS A 114 -10.21 10.43 49.68
N ASP A 115 -11.10 9.84 48.88
CA ASP A 115 -11.35 8.40 48.90
C ASP A 115 -10.81 7.68 47.65
N SER A 116 -10.26 8.47 46.71
CA SER A 116 -9.86 8.02 45.38
C SER A 116 -10.99 7.31 44.62
N ILE A 117 -12.24 7.76 44.81
CA ILE A 117 -13.43 7.17 44.17
C ILE A 117 -13.88 8.07 43.02
N ILE A 118 -14.10 7.47 41.85
CA ILE A 118 -14.76 8.13 40.72
C ILE A 118 -16.20 7.62 40.59
N ASN A 119 -17.12 8.51 40.24
CA ASN A 119 -18.51 8.22 39.93
C ASN A 119 -18.76 8.64 38.48
N ILE A 120 -19.25 7.72 37.65
CA ILE A 120 -19.48 7.95 36.22
C ILE A 120 -20.91 7.58 35.89
N GLU A 121 -21.63 8.52 35.28
CA GLU A 121 -22.99 8.35 34.76
C GLU A 121 -23.01 8.73 33.28
N GLY A 122 -23.79 7.98 32.50
CA GLY A 122 -23.89 8.22 31.07
C GLY A 122 -24.85 7.29 30.37
N PHE A 123 -24.77 7.32 29.04
CA PHE A 123 -25.51 6.46 28.13
C PHE A 123 -24.52 5.75 27.22
N VAL A 124 -24.84 4.50 26.90
CA VAL A 124 -24.17 3.78 25.82
C VAL A 124 -25.22 3.27 24.84
N THR A 125 -24.93 3.41 23.55
CA THR A 125 -25.74 2.84 22.47
C THR A 125 -24.85 1.95 21.61
N GLY A 126 -25.38 0.79 21.23
CA GLY A 126 -24.74 -0.14 20.32
C GLY A 126 -25.73 -0.55 19.25
N HIS A 127 -25.34 -0.50 17.98
CA HIS A 127 -26.20 -1.03 16.93
C HIS A 127 -26.20 -2.56 16.97
N LEU A 128 -27.38 -3.14 17.14
CA LEU A 128 -27.56 -4.58 17.00
C LEU A 128 -27.52 -4.94 15.51
N ASN A 129 -26.65 -5.89 15.15
CA ASN A 129 -26.69 -6.51 13.83
C ASN A 129 -28.06 -7.17 13.60
N ASP A 130 -28.60 -7.12 12.38
CA ASP A 130 -29.96 -7.59 12.04
C ASP A 130 -30.21 -9.05 12.43
N GLN A 131 -29.16 -9.87 12.50
CA GLN A 131 -29.22 -11.27 12.94
C GLN A 131 -29.60 -11.45 14.43
N LEU A 132 -29.41 -10.42 15.27
CA LEU A 132 -29.77 -10.45 16.69
C LEU A 132 -31.21 -9.99 16.97
N LYS A 133 -31.96 -9.54 15.95
CA LYS A 133 -33.33 -9.04 16.10
C LYS A 133 -34.35 -10.11 16.49
N ASN A 134 -34.01 -11.40 16.41
CA ASN A 134 -34.90 -12.52 16.79
C ASN A 134 -35.12 -12.67 18.31
N GLY A 135 -34.74 -11.69 19.13
CA GLY A 135 -35.21 -11.54 20.52
C GLY A 135 -34.67 -12.52 21.56
N LYS A 136 -33.87 -13.53 21.17
CA LYS A 136 -33.39 -14.58 22.07
C LYS A 136 -32.06 -14.28 22.77
N ILE A 137 -31.28 -13.30 22.31
CA ILE A 137 -29.95 -13.00 22.87
C ILE A 137 -29.98 -11.63 23.55
N GLN A 138 -29.82 -11.62 24.88
CA GLN A 138 -29.63 -10.39 25.65
C GLN A 138 -28.23 -9.83 25.35
N ASN A 139 -28.16 -8.63 24.77
CA ASN A 139 -26.89 -7.95 24.52
C ASN A 139 -26.65 -6.92 25.63
N ASN A 140 -26.29 -7.41 26.81
CA ASN A 140 -25.90 -6.54 27.91
C ASN A 140 -24.58 -5.86 27.56
N ILE A 141 -24.46 -4.59 27.93
CA ILE A 141 -23.21 -3.85 27.84
C ILE A 141 -22.59 -3.87 29.23
N GLU A 142 -21.35 -4.32 29.29
CA GLU A 142 -20.63 -4.62 30.52
C GLU A 142 -19.58 -3.54 30.76
N LEU A 143 -19.59 -2.97 31.96
CA LEU A 143 -18.76 -1.84 32.35
C LEU A 143 -17.86 -2.25 33.51
N PHE A 144 -16.59 -1.87 33.42
CA PHE A 144 -15.56 -2.21 34.40
C PHE A 144 -14.70 -1.00 34.75
N ILE A 145 -14.46 -0.77 36.04
CA ILE A 145 -13.44 0.17 36.52
C ILE A 145 -12.43 -0.61 37.37
N GLY A 146 -11.18 -0.69 36.94
CA GLY A 146 -10.14 -1.38 37.72
C GLY A 146 -8.79 -1.45 37.02
N LYS A 147 -7.89 -2.30 37.52
CA LYS A 147 -6.50 -2.39 37.02
C LYS A 147 -6.38 -3.35 35.84
N LYS A 148 -5.79 -2.88 34.73
CA LYS A 148 -5.47 -3.72 33.56
C LYS A 148 -4.45 -4.81 33.92
N THR A 149 -4.66 -6.04 33.45
CA THR A 149 -3.67 -7.11 33.45
C THR A 149 -3.62 -7.77 32.08
N ASP A 150 -2.50 -7.60 31.39
CA ASP A 150 -2.26 -8.20 30.08
C ASP A 150 -2.07 -9.72 30.19
N THR A 151 -2.52 -10.43 29.17
CA THR A 151 -2.51 -11.90 29.09
C THR A 151 -2.66 -12.37 27.65
N LEU A 152 -2.74 -13.69 27.46
CA LEU A 152 -3.18 -14.32 26.23
C LEU A 152 -4.51 -15.02 26.48
N ASN A 153 -5.47 -14.85 25.57
CA ASN A 153 -6.73 -15.59 25.61
C ASN A 153 -6.71 -16.67 24.51
N SER A 154 -6.84 -17.93 24.92
CA SER A 154 -6.97 -19.04 23.99
C SER A 154 -8.33 -18.99 23.30
N TYR A 155 -8.32 -19.12 21.98
CA TYR A 155 -9.52 -19.31 21.18
C TYR A 155 -9.73 -20.80 20.92
N TYR A 156 -10.80 -21.33 21.51
CA TYR A 156 -11.15 -22.73 21.44
C TYR A 156 -12.16 -22.99 20.32
N PHE A 157 -12.10 -24.16 19.71
CA PHE A 157 -13.13 -24.63 18.76
C PHE A 157 -14.53 -24.61 19.38
N GLY A 158 -14.60 -24.90 20.68
CA GLY A 158 -15.81 -24.85 21.50
C GLY A 158 -16.50 -23.49 21.60
N ASN A 159 -15.80 -22.39 21.25
CA ASN A 159 -16.34 -21.04 21.36
C ASN A 159 -17.49 -20.80 20.38
N ALA A 160 -17.45 -21.36 19.17
CA ALA A 160 -18.30 -20.89 18.08
C ALA A 160 -19.25 -21.94 17.50
N CYS A 161 -19.14 -23.21 17.87
CA CYS A 161 -19.80 -24.28 17.10
C CYS A 161 -20.52 -25.35 17.91
N TYR A 162 -20.13 -25.55 19.17
CA TYR A 162 -20.13 -26.91 19.72
C TYR A 162 -21.47 -27.43 20.24
N ASN A 163 -22.33 -26.55 20.76
CA ASN A 163 -23.64 -26.95 21.30
C ASN A 163 -24.83 -26.31 20.56
N ASN A 164 -24.58 -25.29 19.73
CA ASN A 164 -25.65 -24.50 19.11
C ASN A 164 -25.64 -24.50 17.57
N ILE A 165 -24.52 -24.88 16.92
CA ILE A 165 -24.40 -24.86 15.46
C ILE A 165 -24.16 -26.26 14.89
N ILE A 166 -23.42 -27.11 15.60
CA ILE A 166 -23.03 -28.44 15.13
C ILE A 166 -23.63 -29.52 16.02
N ASP A 167 -24.51 -30.34 15.44
CA ASP A 167 -24.99 -31.54 16.10
C ASP A 167 -24.00 -32.68 15.86
N LYS A 168 -23.24 -33.05 16.90
CA LYS A 168 -22.26 -34.15 16.87
C LYS A 168 -22.84 -35.51 16.50
N LYS A 169 -24.16 -35.69 16.65
CA LYS A 169 -24.82 -36.92 16.18
C LYS A 169 -24.69 -37.05 14.66
N PHE A 170 -24.64 -35.92 13.95
CA PHE A 170 -24.69 -35.88 12.50
C PHE A 170 -23.41 -35.34 11.86
N VAL A 171 -22.61 -34.52 12.55
CA VAL A 171 -21.43 -33.84 11.98
C VAL A 171 -20.16 -34.24 12.74
N GLU A 172 -19.11 -34.65 12.01
CA GLU A 172 -17.74 -34.75 12.50
C GLU A 172 -16.95 -33.46 12.18
N ALA A 173 -16.08 -33.05 13.10
CA ALA A 173 -15.15 -31.94 12.92
C ALA A 173 -13.71 -32.43 13.10
N LYS A 174 -12.81 -32.05 12.18
CA LYS A 174 -11.40 -32.46 12.21
C LYS A 174 -10.48 -31.29 11.98
N LEU A 175 -9.38 -31.23 12.74
CA LEU A 175 -8.25 -30.33 12.51
C LEU A 175 -7.05 -31.20 12.13
N ASN A 176 -6.45 -30.96 10.96
CA ASN A 176 -5.33 -31.78 10.46
C ASN A 176 -5.64 -33.29 10.47
N ASN A 177 -6.85 -33.67 10.07
CA ASN A 177 -7.39 -35.04 10.07
C ASN A 177 -7.59 -35.70 11.44
N HIS A 178 -7.35 -35.00 12.55
CA HIS A 178 -7.65 -35.49 13.89
C HIS A 178 -9.01 -34.98 14.37
N GLU A 179 -9.79 -35.84 15.02
CA GLU A 179 -11.04 -35.44 15.67
C GLU A 179 -10.72 -34.41 16.77
N ILE A 180 -11.51 -33.34 16.80
CA ILE A 180 -11.33 -32.24 17.75
C ILE A 180 -12.54 -32.07 18.64
N ASP A 181 -12.30 -31.50 19.81
CA ASP A 181 -13.31 -31.26 20.83
C ASP A 181 -13.48 -29.75 21.18
N GLU A 182 -14.38 -29.42 22.11
CA GLU A 182 -14.69 -28.04 22.48
C GLU A 182 -13.52 -27.34 23.15
N PHE A 183 -12.58 -28.11 23.69
CA PHE A 183 -11.41 -27.63 24.40
C PHE A 183 -10.18 -27.57 23.48
N THR A 184 -10.33 -27.93 22.20
CA THR A 184 -9.25 -27.83 21.22
C THR A 184 -8.95 -26.36 20.93
N VAL A 185 -7.70 -25.96 21.18
CA VAL A 185 -7.22 -24.60 20.93
C VAL A 185 -6.92 -24.42 19.45
N LEU A 186 -7.58 -23.46 18.81
CA LEU A 186 -7.34 -23.08 17.41
C LEU A 186 -6.30 -21.96 17.29
N ASP A 187 -6.29 -21.02 18.23
CA ASP A 187 -5.36 -19.89 18.23
C ASP A 187 -5.21 -19.26 19.63
N LYS A 188 -4.28 -18.32 19.79
CA LYS A 188 -4.10 -17.49 20.99
C LYS A 188 -3.99 -16.02 20.62
N PHE A 189 -4.78 -15.19 21.30
CA PHE A 189 -4.84 -13.76 21.02
C PHE A 189 -4.28 -12.94 22.18
N PRO A 190 -3.60 -11.81 21.91
CA PRO A 190 -3.35 -10.79 22.91
C PRO A 190 -4.66 -10.37 23.56
N ALA A 191 -4.67 -10.30 24.88
CA ALA A 191 -5.86 -9.94 25.63
C ALA A 191 -5.48 -9.25 26.94
N PHE A 192 -6.47 -8.67 27.60
CA PHE A 192 -6.33 -8.26 28.99
C PHE A 192 -7.62 -8.52 29.76
N TYR A 193 -7.51 -8.58 31.08
CA TYR A 193 -8.66 -8.56 31.98
C TYR A 193 -8.46 -7.47 33.04
N ILE A 194 -9.53 -7.13 33.75
CA ILE A 194 -9.48 -6.14 34.83
C ILE A 194 -9.40 -6.86 36.18
N LYS A 195 -8.48 -6.44 37.05
CA LYS A 195 -8.37 -6.88 38.45
C LYS A 195 -8.99 -5.86 39.40
N ASN A 196 -9.52 -6.34 40.51
CA ASN A 196 -10.07 -5.53 41.61
C ASN A 196 -11.09 -4.50 41.10
N TYR A 197 -12.01 -4.94 40.25
CA TYR A 197 -12.87 -4.04 39.51
C TYR A 197 -14.21 -3.79 40.19
N SER A 198 -14.73 -2.59 39.98
CA SER A 198 -16.17 -2.32 40.04
C SER A 198 -16.82 -2.75 38.74
N TYR A 199 -18.05 -3.27 38.83
CA TYR A 199 -18.78 -3.85 37.71
C TYR A 199 -20.21 -3.30 37.62
N PHE A 200 -20.67 -3.05 36.40
CA PHE A 200 -22.05 -2.72 36.11
C PHE A 200 -22.47 -3.35 34.78
N SER A 201 -23.68 -3.91 34.73
CA SER A 201 -24.31 -4.43 33.51
C SER A 201 -25.52 -3.60 33.16
N THR A 202 -25.65 -3.20 31.91
CA THR A 202 -26.85 -2.51 31.44
C THR A 202 -28.03 -3.48 31.26
N ASN A 203 -29.25 -2.93 31.20
CA ASN A 203 -30.45 -3.68 30.81
C ASN A 203 -30.44 -3.88 29.28
N PRO A 204 -30.77 -5.06 28.73
CA PRO A 204 -30.68 -5.36 27.29
C PRO A 204 -31.64 -4.58 26.38
N LYS A 205 -32.60 -3.79 26.90
CA LYS A 205 -33.60 -3.07 26.08
C LYS A 205 -33.49 -1.55 26.19
N GLY A 206 -33.47 -0.87 25.05
CA GLY A 206 -33.53 0.60 24.95
C GLY A 206 -32.17 1.31 25.01
N PRO A 207 -32.14 2.65 25.10
CA PRO A 207 -30.93 3.38 25.48
C PRO A 207 -30.42 2.82 26.80
N HIS A 208 -29.12 2.57 26.93
CA HIS A 208 -28.56 1.92 28.10
C HIS A 208 -27.96 2.98 29.04
N PRO A 209 -28.73 3.59 29.95
CA PRO A 209 -28.15 4.42 31.00
C PRO A 209 -27.28 3.55 31.90
N PHE A 210 -26.19 4.12 32.38
CA PHE A 210 -25.34 3.45 33.35
C PHE A 210 -24.91 4.42 34.44
N LYS A 211 -24.64 3.84 35.62
CA LYS A 211 -24.01 4.50 36.75
C LYS A 211 -23.05 3.53 37.41
N ILE A 212 -21.77 3.88 37.42
CA ILE A 212 -20.71 3.03 37.97
C ILE A 212 -19.76 3.87 38.81
N SER A 213 -19.33 3.30 39.94
CA SER A 213 -18.39 3.94 40.85
C SER A 213 -17.27 2.97 41.22
N GLY A 214 -16.04 3.46 41.31
CA GLY A 214 -14.89 2.61 41.62
C GLY A 214 -13.67 3.38 42.11
N LYS A 215 -12.75 2.65 42.76
CA LYS A 215 -11.47 3.22 43.18
C LYS A 215 -10.55 3.39 41.98
N VAL A 216 -9.94 4.57 41.87
CA VAL A 216 -9.01 4.92 40.79
C VAL A 216 -7.61 5.03 41.35
N ASN A 217 -6.63 4.53 40.61
CA ASN A 217 -5.22 4.78 40.80
C ASN A 217 -4.58 5.04 39.42
N LYS A 218 -3.27 5.31 39.39
CA LYS A 218 -2.52 5.59 38.16
C LYS A 218 -2.61 4.53 37.04
N ASN A 219 -3.06 3.32 37.35
CA ASN A 219 -3.18 2.19 36.42
C ASN A 219 -4.63 1.72 36.21
N THR A 220 -5.61 2.53 36.62
CA THR A 220 -7.03 2.19 36.49
C THR A 220 -7.55 2.53 35.10
N LEU A 221 -8.24 1.58 34.47
CA LEU A 221 -8.99 1.78 33.24
C LEU A 221 -10.49 1.79 33.53
N PHE A 222 -11.22 2.50 32.69
CA PHE A 222 -12.65 2.33 32.50
C PHE A 222 -12.89 1.66 31.15
N VAL A 223 -13.52 0.50 31.17
CA VAL A 223 -13.74 -0.31 29.97
C VAL A 223 -15.22 -0.60 29.82
N ILE A 224 -15.75 -0.34 28.62
CA ILE A 224 -17.12 -0.68 28.23
C ILE A 224 -17.04 -1.67 27.07
N GLY A 225 -17.64 -2.84 27.21
CA GLY A 225 -17.59 -3.86 26.17
C GLY A 225 -18.88 -4.65 26.07
N SER A 226 -19.08 -5.27 24.91
CA SER A 226 -20.13 -6.27 24.72
C SER A 226 -19.67 -7.27 23.66
N ARG A 227 -20.45 -8.33 23.46
CA ARG A 227 -20.05 -9.45 22.59
C ARG A 227 -19.89 -9.07 21.12
N ALA A 228 -20.77 -8.21 20.61
CA ALA A 228 -20.85 -7.87 19.18
C ALA A 228 -20.27 -6.48 18.86
N HIS A 229 -19.55 -5.89 19.81
CA HIS A 229 -18.99 -4.56 19.64
C HIS A 229 -17.53 -4.50 20.03
N TYR A 230 -16.80 -3.61 19.35
CA TYR A 230 -15.52 -3.16 19.85
C TYR A 230 -15.70 -2.46 21.20
N SER A 231 -14.77 -2.76 22.10
CA SER A 231 -14.73 -2.24 23.45
C SER A 231 -14.13 -0.85 23.45
N GLU A 232 -14.68 -0.01 24.30
CA GLU A 232 -14.27 1.37 24.50
C GLU A 232 -13.49 1.45 25.81
N ILE A 233 -12.24 1.92 25.72
CA ILE A 233 -11.27 1.87 26.82
C ILE A 233 -10.73 3.27 27.08
N PHE A 234 -10.90 3.73 28.33
CA PHE A 234 -10.44 5.03 28.80
C PHE A 234 -9.44 4.86 29.95
N ASP A 235 -8.30 5.55 29.86
CA ASP A 235 -7.26 5.57 30.89
C ASP A 235 -7.61 6.58 31.99
N LEU A 236 -8.42 6.14 32.96
CA LEU A 236 -8.79 6.97 34.11
C LEU A 236 -7.59 7.34 34.97
N GLY A 237 -6.57 6.46 35.05
CA GLY A 237 -5.35 6.74 35.79
C GLY A 237 -4.61 7.95 35.25
N SER A 238 -4.41 8.01 33.93
CA SER A 238 -3.84 9.18 33.26
C SER A 238 -4.76 10.40 33.36
N MET A 239 -6.08 10.23 33.19
CA MET A 239 -7.05 11.32 33.28
C MET A 239 -7.04 12.00 34.66
N VAL A 240 -6.90 11.24 35.74
CA VAL A 240 -6.95 11.76 37.12
C VAL A 240 -5.57 12.23 37.60
N TYR A 241 -4.51 11.46 37.35
CA TYR A 241 -3.20 11.71 37.97
C TYR A 241 -2.15 12.34 37.03
N TYR A 242 -2.39 12.38 35.72
CA TYR A 242 -1.42 12.85 34.72
C TYR A 242 -2.04 13.80 33.68
N LEU A 243 -2.57 14.94 34.13
CA LEU A 243 -3.30 15.94 33.32
C LEU A 243 -2.56 16.46 32.07
N ASN A 244 -1.23 16.32 32.01
CA ASN A 244 -0.41 16.80 30.89
C ASN A 244 -0.04 15.72 29.86
N LYS A 245 -0.28 14.43 30.15
CA LYS A 245 0.22 13.32 29.31
C LYS A 245 -0.42 13.25 27.92
N ASN A 246 -1.67 13.70 27.78
CA ASN A 246 -2.46 13.53 26.57
C ASN A 246 -2.89 14.86 25.92
N ARG A 247 -2.13 15.95 26.13
CA ARG A 247 -2.45 17.27 25.54
C ARG A 247 -2.16 17.38 24.03
N GLU A 248 -1.38 16.45 23.45
CA GLU A 248 -0.86 16.58 22.08
C GLU A 248 -1.49 15.67 21.01
N ASN A 249 -2.45 14.81 21.37
CA ASN A 249 -3.16 14.03 20.36
C ASN A 249 -4.22 14.91 19.67
N ASN A 250 -3.80 15.54 18.57
CA ASN A 250 -4.68 16.25 17.64
C ASN A 250 -5.87 15.35 17.28
N GLN A 251 -7.07 15.82 17.66
CA GLN A 251 -8.34 15.23 17.25
C GLN A 251 -8.38 15.16 15.72
N THR A 252 -8.04 14.01 15.17
CA THR A 252 -8.31 13.75 13.76
C THR A 252 -9.83 13.76 13.63
N LYS A 253 -10.37 14.64 12.78
CA LYS A 253 -11.81 14.70 12.51
C LYS A 253 -12.26 13.30 12.09
N LYS A 254 -13.01 12.63 12.96
CA LYS A 254 -13.62 11.34 12.63
C LYS A 254 -14.60 11.54 11.49
N GLN A 255 -14.31 10.86 10.38
CA GLN A 255 -15.29 10.64 9.33
C GLN A 255 -16.48 9.89 9.95
N GLU A 256 -17.70 10.09 9.44
CA GLU A 256 -18.85 9.29 9.88
C GLU A 256 -18.62 7.83 9.47
N GLU A 257 -18.08 7.05 10.41
CA GLU A 257 -17.81 5.64 10.20
C GLU A 257 -19.10 4.83 10.17
N PRO A 258 -19.14 3.75 9.36
CA PRO A 258 -20.28 2.84 9.35
C PRO A 258 -20.50 2.24 10.75
N ASN A 259 -21.77 2.04 11.13
CA ASN A 259 -22.14 1.55 12.46
C ASN A 259 -21.57 0.17 12.81
N CYS A 260 -21.17 -0.62 11.80
CA CYS A 260 -20.49 -1.89 11.97
C CYS A 260 -19.48 -2.11 10.84
N ARG A 261 -18.42 -2.86 11.15
CA ARG A 261 -17.39 -3.31 10.23
C ARG A 261 -17.56 -4.81 9.95
N ILE A 262 -17.71 -5.17 8.68
CA ILE A 262 -17.74 -6.58 8.27
C ILE A 262 -16.30 -7.08 8.25
N LEU A 263 -16.04 -8.16 8.98
CA LEU A 263 -14.71 -8.80 9.03
C LEU A 263 -14.63 -9.98 8.06
N MET A 264 -15.74 -10.70 7.90
CA MET A 264 -15.78 -11.95 7.13
C MET A 264 -17.13 -12.17 6.47
N ILE A 265 -17.10 -12.69 5.24
CA ILE A 265 -18.27 -13.09 4.46
C ILE A 265 -18.05 -14.52 3.94
N LYS A 266 -18.90 -15.46 4.35
CA LYS A 266 -18.86 -16.87 3.88
C LYS A 266 -17.46 -17.49 3.97
N ASN A 267 -16.84 -17.47 5.16
CA ASN A 267 -15.47 -17.91 5.45
C ASN A 267 -14.34 -17.13 4.77
N ARG A 268 -14.63 -16.04 4.05
CA ARG A 268 -13.61 -15.22 3.39
C ARG A 268 -13.41 -13.91 4.13
N LEU A 269 -12.16 -13.58 4.45
CA LEU A 269 -11.83 -12.30 5.04
C LEU A 269 -12.10 -11.17 4.05
N VAL A 270 -12.70 -10.07 4.52
CA VAL A 270 -12.97 -8.90 3.68
C VAL A 270 -11.67 -8.33 3.11
N SER A 271 -10.59 -8.32 3.90
CA SER A 271 -9.26 -7.91 3.44
C SER A 271 -8.74 -8.73 2.25
N ASP A 272 -9.02 -10.03 2.22
CA ASP A 272 -8.60 -10.90 1.11
C ASP A 272 -9.45 -10.66 -0.13
N ILE A 273 -10.75 -10.43 0.04
CA ILE A 273 -11.65 -10.04 -1.05
C ILE A 273 -11.22 -8.71 -1.66
N GLU A 274 -10.86 -7.73 -0.84
CA GLU A 274 -10.37 -6.41 -1.27
C GLU A 274 -9.01 -6.51 -1.96
N LYS A 275 -8.12 -7.37 -1.44
CA LYS A 275 -6.84 -7.69 -2.07
C LYS A 275 -7.03 -8.34 -3.45
N GLU A 276 -7.98 -9.27 -3.58
CA GLU A 276 -8.29 -9.89 -4.87
C GLU A 276 -8.94 -8.90 -5.85
N LYS A 277 -9.82 -8.02 -5.37
CA LYS A 277 -10.42 -6.96 -6.17
C LYS A 277 -9.38 -5.96 -6.66
N SER A 278 -8.45 -5.56 -5.80
CA SER A 278 -7.33 -4.70 -6.19
C SER A 278 -6.33 -5.40 -7.11
N GLN A 279 -6.22 -6.73 -7.04
CA GLN A 279 -5.43 -7.54 -7.99
C GLN A 279 -6.12 -7.79 -9.34
N LYS A 280 -7.45 -7.62 -9.45
CA LYS A 280 -8.15 -7.55 -10.75
C LYS A 280 -7.95 -6.17 -11.41
N GLN A 281 -6.69 -5.85 -11.68
CA GLN A 281 -6.33 -4.71 -12.52
C GLN A 281 -6.83 -4.97 -13.95
N GLU A 282 -7.48 -3.99 -14.57
CA GLU A 282 -7.93 -4.09 -15.96
C GLU A 282 -6.72 -4.43 -16.86
N ILE A 283 -6.77 -5.61 -17.51
CA ILE A 283 -5.68 -6.07 -18.37
C ILE A 283 -5.64 -5.18 -19.60
N ASN A 284 -4.64 -4.33 -19.69
CA ASN A 284 -4.37 -3.46 -20.83
C ASN A 284 -3.06 -3.84 -21.52
N TYR A 285 -2.66 -3.06 -22.52
CA TYR A 285 -1.41 -3.23 -23.25
C TYR A 285 -0.21 -3.44 -22.32
N TYR A 286 -0.06 -2.57 -21.33
CA TYR A 286 1.09 -2.56 -20.44
C TYR A 286 1.07 -3.70 -19.43
N SER A 287 -0.11 -4.26 -19.11
CA SER A 287 -0.22 -5.45 -18.27
C SER A 287 0.47 -6.65 -18.91
N TYR A 288 0.28 -6.88 -20.21
CA TYR A 288 0.96 -7.97 -20.92
C TYR A 288 2.48 -7.77 -20.97
N THR A 289 2.92 -6.54 -21.26
CA THR A 289 4.36 -6.24 -21.33
C THR A 289 5.01 -6.39 -19.96
N GLU A 290 4.36 -5.94 -18.89
CA GLU A 290 4.86 -6.11 -17.52
C GLU A 290 4.97 -7.58 -17.12
N MET A 291 3.96 -8.39 -17.45
CA MET A 291 4.02 -9.85 -17.23
C MET A 291 5.18 -10.48 -18.01
N ALA A 292 5.37 -10.08 -19.28
CA ALA A 292 6.47 -10.57 -20.11
C ALA A 292 7.84 -10.18 -19.53
N GLU A 293 8.01 -8.93 -19.12
CA GLU A 293 9.23 -8.42 -18.47
C GLU A 293 9.53 -9.16 -17.17
N ASN A 294 8.52 -9.43 -16.34
CA ASN A 294 8.68 -10.21 -15.12
C ASN A 294 9.16 -11.64 -15.41
N TYR A 295 8.66 -12.26 -16.49
CA TYR A 295 9.18 -13.55 -16.94
C TYR A 295 10.62 -13.45 -17.49
N ILE A 296 10.98 -12.36 -18.18
CA ILE A 296 12.37 -12.11 -18.62
C ILE A 296 13.31 -12.01 -17.40
N LEU A 297 12.92 -11.26 -16.37
CA LEU A 297 13.67 -11.15 -15.10
C LEU A 297 13.84 -12.52 -14.44
N ALA A 298 12.82 -13.37 -14.49
CA ALA A 298 12.85 -14.74 -13.99
C ALA A 298 13.55 -15.73 -14.94
N LYS A 299 14.11 -15.28 -16.08
CA LYS A 299 14.71 -16.10 -17.15
C LYS A 299 13.76 -17.14 -17.76
N GLN A 300 12.44 -16.93 -17.64
CA GLN A 300 11.39 -17.78 -18.19
C GLN A 300 10.99 -17.32 -19.60
N TYR A 301 11.93 -17.37 -20.54
CA TYR A 301 11.77 -16.79 -21.90
C TYR A 301 10.62 -17.40 -22.71
N ALA A 302 10.29 -18.68 -22.49
CA ALA A 302 9.15 -19.31 -23.14
C ALA A 302 7.82 -18.66 -22.75
N LYS A 303 7.61 -18.42 -21.44
CA LYS A 303 6.42 -17.73 -20.93
C LYS A 303 6.40 -16.25 -21.30
N ALA A 304 7.56 -15.58 -21.30
CA ALA A 304 7.66 -14.20 -21.76
C ALA A 304 7.19 -14.04 -23.22
N LYS A 305 7.63 -14.96 -24.09
CA LYS A 305 7.19 -15.02 -25.50
C LYS A 305 5.68 -15.24 -25.62
N GLU A 306 5.08 -16.10 -24.79
CA GLU A 306 3.63 -16.31 -24.77
C GLU A 306 2.87 -15.03 -24.42
N GLN A 307 3.36 -14.25 -23.46
CA GLN A 307 2.75 -12.95 -23.11
C GLN A 307 2.83 -11.95 -24.27
N TYR A 308 3.96 -11.87 -24.98
CA TYR A 308 4.04 -11.04 -26.19
C TYR A 308 3.13 -11.54 -27.32
N TYR A 309 2.91 -12.84 -27.42
CA TYR A 309 1.95 -13.40 -28.38
C TYR A 309 0.50 -13.02 -28.01
N LEU A 310 0.11 -13.10 -26.73
CA LEU A 310 -1.18 -12.62 -26.25
C LEU A 310 -1.36 -11.12 -26.49
N LEU A 311 -0.31 -10.33 -26.26
CA LEU A 311 -0.28 -8.91 -26.59
C LEU A 311 -0.60 -8.67 -28.07
N TYR A 312 0.05 -9.40 -28.98
CA TYR A 312 -0.24 -9.31 -30.42
C TYR A 312 -1.68 -9.71 -30.76
N GLN A 313 -2.23 -10.76 -30.16
CA GLN A 313 -3.61 -11.16 -30.41
C GLN A 313 -4.61 -10.06 -30.03
N LYS A 314 -4.32 -9.31 -28.95
CA LYS A 314 -5.17 -8.24 -28.47
C LYS A 314 -4.95 -6.92 -29.20
N TYR A 315 -3.72 -6.62 -29.59
CA TYR A 315 -3.30 -5.34 -30.20
C TYR A 315 -2.49 -5.57 -31.50
N PRO A 316 -3.07 -6.21 -32.54
CA PRO A 316 -2.32 -6.65 -33.71
C PRO A 316 -1.73 -5.51 -34.55
N SER A 317 -2.30 -4.30 -34.45
CA SER A 317 -1.93 -3.13 -35.26
C SER A 317 -1.24 -2.01 -34.45
N GLN A 318 -1.08 -2.18 -33.14
CA GLN A 318 -0.59 -1.14 -32.22
C GLN A 318 0.54 -1.68 -31.33
N LEU A 319 1.48 -2.43 -31.90
CA LEU A 319 2.64 -2.91 -31.17
C LEU A 319 3.77 -1.89 -31.24
N PHE A 320 4.47 -1.64 -30.15
CA PHE A 320 5.71 -0.86 -30.20
C PHE A 320 6.89 -1.75 -30.62
N ALA A 321 7.87 -1.17 -31.32
CA ALA A 321 9.06 -1.84 -31.82
C ALA A 321 9.84 -2.54 -30.71
N ARG A 322 9.87 -1.94 -29.52
CA ARG A 322 10.54 -2.49 -28.34
C ARG A 322 9.97 -3.83 -27.91
N ASP A 323 8.64 -3.99 -28.01
CA ASP A 323 7.95 -5.20 -27.61
C ASP A 323 8.18 -6.31 -28.65
N ILE A 324 8.20 -5.97 -29.93
CA ILE A 324 8.62 -6.89 -31.00
C ILE A 324 10.09 -7.31 -30.82
N HIS A 325 10.99 -6.36 -30.55
CA HIS A 325 12.40 -6.62 -30.27
C HIS A 325 12.57 -7.62 -29.12
N ASN A 326 11.84 -7.43 -28.02
CA ASN A 326 11.86 -8.37 -26.89
C ASN A 326 11.25 -9.72 -27.25
N ALA A 327 10.17 -9.76 -28.02
CA ALA A 327 9.50 -10.99 -28.43
C ALA A 327 10.41 -11.88 -29.31
N ILE A 328 11.12 -11.30 -30.29
CA ILE A 328 12.10 -12.03 -31.11
C ILE A 328 13.18 -12.63 -30.21
N ARG A 329 13.71 -11.84 -29.27
CA ARG A 329 14.79 -12.28 -28.36
C ARG A 329 14.32 -13.37 -27.42
N CYS A 330 13.11 -13.28 -26.88
CA CYS A 330 12.51 -14.35 -26.07
C CYS A 330 12.33 -15.64 -26.88
N ALA A 331 11.89 -15.53 -28.14
CA ALA A 331 11.77 -16.68 -29.05
C ALA A 331 13.12 -17.35 -29.34
N VAL A 332 14.16 -16.56 -29.59
CA VAL A 332 15.53 -17.06 -29.80
C VAL A 332 16.07 -17.74 -28.54
N GLN A 333 15.90 -17.13 -27.37
CA GLN A 333 16.37 -17.70 -26.10
C GLN A 333 15.60 -18.98 -25.70
N SER A 334 14.35 -19.12 -26.12
CA SER A 334 13.56 -20.35 -25.97
C SER A 334 13.75 -21.35 -27.11
N ARG A 335 14.69 -21.10 -28.05
CA ARG A 335 14.98 -21.92 -29.24
C ARG A 335 13.77 -22.15 -30.16
N ASP A 336 12.76 -21.28 -30.09
CA ASP A 336 11.62 -21.28 -31.01
C ASP A 336 11.91 -20.37 -32.20
N PHE A 337 12.72 -20.88 -33.13
CA PHE A 337 13.13 -20.13 -34.32
C PHE A 337 11.97 -19.81 -35.26
N LYS A 338 10.93 -20.66 -35.32
CA LYS A 338 9.74 -20.41 -36.15
C LYS A 338 9.05 -19.11 -35.70
N THR A 339 8.81 -18.98 -34.39
CA THR A 339 8.23 -17.76 -33.81
C THR A 339 9.19 -16.58 -33.91
N ALA A 340 10.51 -16.79 -33.78
CA ALA A 340 11.50 -15.73 -33.98
C ALA A 340 11.48 -15.16 -35.41
N PHE A 341 11.41 -16.01 -36.44
CA PHE A 341 11.27 -15.58 -37.83
C PHE A 341 9.98 -14.81 -38.06
N TRP A 342 8.86 -15.30 -37.53
CA TRP A 342 7.57 -14.63 -37.64
C TRP A 342 7.58 -13.23 -37.02
N TRP A 343 8.13 -13.08 -35.81
CA TRP A 343 8.30 -11.77 -35.19
C TRP A 343 9.30 -10.89 -35.95
N GLY A 344 10.34 -11.49 -36.54
CA GLY A 344 11.28 -10.79 -37.41
C GLY A 344 10.58 -10.15 -38.61
N GLU A 345 9.71 -10.88 -39.30
CA GLU A 345 8.92 -10.33 -40.41
C GLU A 345 8.02 -9.17 -39.97
N LYS A 346 7.41 -9.25 -38.78
CA LYS A 346 6.65 -8.14 -38.19
C LYS A 346 7.53 -6.93 -37.92
N PHE A 347 8.77 -7.16 -37.50
CA PHE A 347 9.71 -6.07 -37.25
C PHE A 347 10.17 -5.40 -38.55
N ALA A 348 10.38 -6.19 -39.62
CA ALA A 348 10.66 -5.68 -40.97
C ALA A 348 9.56 -4.71 -41.45
N TYR A 349 8.30 -5.06 -41.17
CA TYR A 349 7.13 -4.25 -41.55
C TYR A 349 7.13 -2.88 -40.86
N LYS A 350 7.73 -2.75 -39.68
CA LYS A 350 7.96 -1.47 -38.99
C LYS A 350 9.22 -0.71 -39.45
N GLY A 351 9.90 -1.20 -40.49
CA GLY A 351 11.11 -0.59 -41.02
C GLY A 351 12.38 -0.98 -40.27
N ALA A 352 12.43 -2.14 -39.63
CA ALA A 352 13.69 -2.67 -39.09
C ALA A 352 14.58 -3.21 -40.21
N PRO A 353 15.85 -2.78 -40.34
CA PRO A 353 16.72 -3.22 -41.42
C PRO A 353 17.27 -4.62 -41.14
N LEU A 354 17.54 -5.42 -42.18
CA LEU A 354 18.07 -6.78 -42.03
C LEU A 354 19.39 -6.86 -41.20
N PRO A 355 20.32 -5.89 -41.28
CA PRO A 355 21.48 -5.81 -40.40
C PRO A 355 21.20 -5.88 -38.90
N TYR A 356 19.97 -5.59 -38.42
CA TYR A 356 19.57 -5.79 -37.03
C TYR A 356 19.89 -7.21 -36.51
N PHE A 357 19.76 -8.20 -37.39
CA PHE A 357 20.02 -9.61 -37.07
C PHE A 357 21.52 -9.98 -37.03
N ASN A 358 22.43 -9.02 -37.25
CA ASN A 358 23.87 -9.25 -37.12
C ASN A 358 24.33 -9.34 -35.66
N SER A 359 23.49 -8.93 -34.69
CA SER A 359 23.84 -9.03 -33.27
C SER A 359 24.01 -10.49 -32.81
N LYS A 360 24.93 -10.72 -31.86
CA LYS A 360 25.40 -12.06 -31.46
C LYS A 360 24.26 -13.02 -31.04
N ILE A 361 23.19 -12.50 -30.43
CA ILE A 361 22.03 -13.29 -30.01
C ILE A 361 21.40 -14.08 -31.16
N PHE A 362 21.46 -13.55 -32.39
CA PHE A 362 20.82 -14.14 -33.56
C PHE A 362 21.72 -15.12 -34.31
N ASN A 363 22.93 -15.42 -33.81
CA ASN A 363 23.83 -16.40 -34.45
C ASN A 363 23.16 -17.77 -34.67
N GLY A 364 22.36 -18.23 -33.69
CA GLY A 364 21.60 -19.48 -33.84
C GLY A 364 20.53 -19.37 -34.92
N LEU A 365 19.83 -18.23 -34.99
CA LEU A 365 18.80 -17.97 -36.00
C LEU A 365 19.40 -17.92 -37.42
N ARG A 366 20.56 -17.28 -37.59
CA ARG A 366 21.26 -17.16 -38.88
C ARG A 366 21.84 -18.48 -39.41
N LYS A 367 22.14 -19.42 -38.52
CA LYS A 367 22.60 -20.78 -38.88
C LYS A 367 21.44 -21.73 -39.20
N ASN A 368 20.20 -21.32 -38.94
CA ASN A 368 19.02 -22.15 -39.22
C ASN A 368 18.79 -22.26 -40.75
N PRO A 369 18.45 -23.45 -41.29
CA PRO A 369 18.18 -23.62 -42.73
C PRO A 369 17.12 -22.67 -43.30
N GLN A 370 16.15 -22.24 -42.48
CA GLN A 370 15.10 -21.30 -42.89
C GLN A 370 15.60 -19.85 -43.07
N TRP A 371 16.82 -19.53 -42.61
CA TRP A 371 17.39 -18.18 -42.69
C TRP A 371 17.41 -17.63 -44.12
N LYS A 372 17.76 -18.45 -45.12
CA LYS A 372 17.82 -18.02 -46.53
C LYS A 372 16.46 -17.55 -47.04
N ASN A 373 15.39 -18.29 -46.71
CA ASN A 373 14.03 -17.93 -47.10
C ASN A 373 13.55 -16.70 -46.34
N PHE A 374 13.87 -16.65 -45.04
CA PHE A 374 13.58 -15.49 -44.21
C PHE A 374 14.23 -14.22 -44.75
N SER A 375 15.53 -14.21 -45.04
CA SER A 375 16.23 -12.99 -45.48
C SER A 375 15.67 -12.43 -46.80
N ILE A 376 15.35 -13.30 -47.77
CA ILE A 376 14.74 -12.89 -49.04
C ILE A 376 13.37 -12.26 -48.80
N LYS A 377 12.53 -12.92 -48.01
CA LYS A 377 11.18 -12.41 -47.68
C LYS A 377 11.27 -11.12 -46.86
N TYR A 378 12.21 -11.05 -45.93
CA TYR A 378 12.45 -9.89 -45.08
C TYR A 378 12.79 -8.66 -45.91
N ASP A 379 13.71 -8.77 -46.87
CA ASP A 379 14.08 -7.66 -47.75
C ASP A 379 12.89 -7.17 -48.58
N SER A 380 12.04 -8.08 -49.04
CA SER A 380 10.80 -7.73 -49.74
C SER A 380 9.83 -6.96 -48.83
N ILE A 381 9.60 -7.44 -47.60
CA ILE A 381 8.74 -6.76 -46.62
C ILE A 381 9.31 -5.40 -46.24
N TYR A 382 10.62 -5.30 -46.03
CA TYR A 382 11.30 -4.06 -45.69
C TYR A 382 11.15 -3.01 -46.80
N LYS A 383 11.35 -3.39 -48.07
CA LYS A 383 11.10 -2.49 -49.22
C LYS A 383 9.65 -2.00 -49.27
N LEU A 384 8.68 -2.87 -49.01
CA LEU A 384 7.27 -2.49 -48.93
C LEU A 384 6.99 -1.54 -47.76
N SER A 385 7.65 -1.75 -46.62
CA SER A 385 7.56 -0.87 -45.46
C SER A 385 8.10 0.54 -45.79
N GLN A 386 9.27 0.63 -46.42
CA GLN A 386 9.87 1.93 -46.81
C GLN A 386 8.95 2.77 -47.70
N ASN A 387 8.22 2.14 -48.62
CA ASN A 387 7.28 2.84 -49.52
C ASN A 387 6.05 3.41 -48.80
N LYS A 388 5.75 2.97 -47.57
CA LYS A 388 4.63 3.47 -46.75
C LYS A 388 5.03 4.61 -45.82
N LEU A 389 6.34 4.82 -45.62
CA LEU A 389 6.82 5.80 -44.66
C LEU A 389 6.61 7.22 -45.20
N ASN A 390 6.14 8.11 -44.33
CA ASN A 390 6.10 9.55 -44.59
C ASN A 390 7.50 10.15 -44.37
N LEU A 391 8.36 9.99 -45.37
CA LEU A 391 9.74 10.49 -45.34
C LEU A 391 9.80 12.02 -45.19
N LYS A 392 8.81 12.73 -45.74
CA LYS A 392 8.68 14.19 -45.60
C LYS A 392 8.44 14.59 -44.15
N LEU A 393 7.48 13.96 -43.47
CA LEU A 393 7.24 14.22 -42.04
C LEU A 393 8.49 13.93 -41.20
N LYS A 394 9.20 12.84 -41.51
CA LYS A 394 10.45 12.48 -40.82
C LYS A 394 11.52 13.56 -40.99
N GLU A 395 11.67 14.10 -42.20
CA GLU A 395 12.59 15.20 -42.49
C GLU A 395 12.19 16.48 -41.77
N GLU A 396 10.93 16.91 -41.88
CA GLU A 396 10.38 18.10 -41.22
C GLU A 396 10.58 18.05 -39.69
N ILE A 397 10.36 16.88 -39.06
CA ILE A 397 10.58 16.68 -37.62
C ILE A 397 12.07 16.73 -37.27
N ASN A 398 12.95 16.13 -38.07
CA ASN A 398 14.39 16.19 -37.84
C ASN A 398 14.92 17.63 -37.96
N ASP A 399 14.37 18.43 -38.86
CA ASP A 399 14.75 19.84 -39.00
C ASP A 399 14.28 20.68 -37.80
N LEU A 400 13.09 20.38 -37.24
CA LEU A 400 12.67 20.98 -35.97
C LEU A 400 13.61 20.63 -34.81
N VAL A 401 14.08 19.38 -34.74
CA VAL A 401 15.08 18.98 -33.74
C VAL A 401 16.38 19.76 -33.92
N LYS A 402 16.88 19.92 -35.15
CA LYS A 402 18.09 20.72 -35.41
C LYS A 402 17.91 22.17 -34.97
N GLU A 403 16.74 22.77 -35.26
CA GLU A 403 16.42 24.14 -34.88
C GLU A 403 16.35 24.33 -33.36
N ASP A 404 15.76 23.38 -32.63
CA ASP A 404 15.73 23.38 -31.16
C ASP A 404 17.13 23.20 -30.56
N GLN A 405 17.86 22.20 -31.05
CA GLN A 405 19.20 21.86 -30.54
C GLN A 405 20.27 22.89 -30.89
N ALA A 406 20.04 23.77 -31.87
CA ALA A 406 20.92 24.90 -32.15
C ALA A 406 21.07 25.83 -30.93
N ASP A 407 20.00 26.01 -30.15
CA ASP A 407 20.00 26.86 -28.95
C ASP A 407 20.15 26.06 -27.65
N TYR A 408 19.66 24.82 -27.60
CA TYR A 408 19.71 23.95 -26.42
C TYR A 408 20.99 23.11 -26.29
N GLY A 409 21.76 22.94 -27.36
CA GLY A 409 22.96 22.10 -27.38
C GLY A 409 23.96 22.48 -26.30
N LEU A 410 24.61 21.50 -25.67
CA LEU A 410 25.55 21.74 -24.56
C LEU A 410 26.66 22.75 -24.91
N THR A 411 27.09 22.78 -26.17
CA THR A 411 28.12 23.70 -26.69
C THR A 411 27.59 25.08 -27.05
N SER A 412 26.27 25.25 -27.17
CA SER A 412 25.60 26.45 -27.65
C SER A 412 24.48 26.95 -26.74
N ARG A 413 24.40 26.43 -25.51
CA ARG A 413 23.30 26.69 -24.58
C ARG A 413 23.13 28.19 -24.35
N LYS A 414 22.05 28.74 -24.88
CA LYS A 414 21.73 30.16 -24.78
C LYS A 414 21.08 30.52 -23.44
N ASP A 415 20.96 31.83 -23.21
CA ASP A 415 20.23 32.42 -22.09
C ASP A 415 18.77 31.90 -22.02
N PRO A 416 18.20 31.72 -20.80
CA PRO A 416 16.84 31.22 -20.60
C PRO A 416 15.74 31.92 -21.42
N LYS A 417 15.84 33.22 -21.68
CA LYS A 417 14.86 33.95 -22.49
C LYS A 417 14.85 33.44 -23.93
N ILE A 418 16.02 33.24 -24.52
CA ILE A 418 16.15 32.73 -25.89
C ILE A 418 15.66 31.29 -25.97
N LEU A 419 15.98 30.47 -24.96
CA LEU A 419 15.50 29.08 -24.86
C LEU A 419 13.97 29.01 -24.81
N TYR A 420 13.34 29.91 -24.05
CA TYR A 420 11.88 30.03 -24.00
C TYR A 420 11.30 30.45 -25.36
N GLU A 421 11.84 31.49 -26.00
CA GLU A 421 11.40 31.97 -27.32
C GLU A 421 11.52 30.89 -28.40
N THR A 422 12.63 30.14 -28.39
CA THR A 422 12.83 29.00 -29.29
C THR A 422 11.84 27.88 -28.99
N THR A 423 11.59 27.55 -27.71
CA THR A 423 10.60 26.53 -27.35
C THR A 423 9.18 26.92 -27.79
N GLU A 424 8.77 28.17 -27.59
CA GLU A 424 7.46 28.68 -28.03
C GLU A 424 7.27 28.49 -29.55
N ARG A 425 8.28 28.89 -30.32
CA ARG A 425 8.29 28.79 -31.79
C ARG A 425 8.34 27.35 -32.29
N VAL A 426 9.23 26.51 -31.77
CA VAL A 426 9.34 25.09 -32.16
C VAL A 426 8.10 24.31 -31.77
N THR A 427 7.54 24.56 -30.58
CA THR A 427 6.28 23.93 -30.15
C THR A 427 5.13 24.30 -31.08
N GLY A 428 5.07 25.55 -31.56
CA GLY A 428 4.09 25.97 -32.56
C GLY A 428 4.20 25.16 -33.85
N LYS A 429 5.41 25.07 -34.42
CA LYS A 429 5.65 24.28 -35.63
C LYS A 429 5.35 22.79 -35.44
N LEU A 430 5.69 22.23 -34.27
CA LEU A 430 5.38 20.84 -33.94
C LEU A 430 3.86 20.61 -33.90
N ILE A 431 3.10 21.50 -33.26
CA ILE A 431 1.63 21.43 -33.24
C ILE A 431 1.07 21.44 -34.67
N ASP A 432 1.58 22.30 -35.54
CA ASP A 432 1.12 22.38 -36.93
C ASP A 432 1.41 21.09 -37.70
N LEU A 433 2.60 20.50 -37.53
CA LEU A 433 2.93 19.19 -38.09
C LEU A 433 2.01 18.09 -37.56
N LEU A 434 1.77 18.06 -36.25
CA LEU A 434 0.89 17.06 -35.62
C LEU A 434 -0.57 17.20 -36.10
N LYS A 435 -1.04 18.42 -36.38
CA LYS A 435 -2.37 18.64 -36.96
C LYS A 435 -2.45 18.20 -38.42
N LYS A 436 -1.41 18.48 -39.21
CA LYS A 436 -1.34 18.20 -40.64
C LYS A 436 -1.16 16.71 -40.94
N ASP A 437 -0.17 16.08 -40.32
CA ASP A 437 0.28 14.73 -40.65
C ASP A 437 0.02 13.70 -39.52
N GLY A 438 -0.45 14.16 -38.36
CA GLY A 438 -0.66 13.35 -37.16
C GLY A 438 0.66 13.04 -36.43
N TYR A 439 0.60 12.19 -35.39
CA TYR A 439 1.78 11.84 -34.62
C TYR A 439 2.82 11.07 -35.46
N PRO A 440 4.13 11.40 -35.37
CA PRO A 440 5.20 10.69 -36.05
C PRO A 440 5.50 9.34 -35.37
N SER A 441 4.53 8.42 -35.42
CA SER A 441 4.65 7.07 -34.86
C SER A 441 5.59 6.18 -35.67
N GLU A 442 6.01 5.05 -35.08
CA GLU A 442 6.81 4.03 -35.76
C GLU A 442 6.16 3.52 -37.06
N GLU A 443 4.83 3.51 -37.13
CA GLU A 443 4.12 3.06 -38.34
C GLU A 443 4.13 4.09 -39.45
N LYS A 444 4.32 5.38 -39.12
CA LYS A 444 4.35 6.47 -40.10
C LYS A 444 5.76 6.81 -40.56
N ILE A 445 6.72 6.84 -39.65
CA ILE A 445 8.09 7.32 -39.96
C ILE A 445 9.17 6.25 -39.76
N GLY A 446 8.75 5.04 -39.39
CA GLY A 446 9.62 3.90 -39.16
C GLY A 446 10.25 3.89 -37.78
N CYS A 447 10.81 2.74 -37.41
CA CYS A 447 11.65 2.61 -36.24
C CYS A 447 13.01 3.32 -36.40
N TYR A 448 13.63 3.69 -35.27
CA TYR A 448 14.93 4.34 -35.25
C TYR A 448 16.03 3.34 -34.87
N PHE A 449 17.11 3.30 -35.65
CA PHE A 449 18.26 2.44 -35.37
C PHE A 449 19.55 3.23 -35.32
N ILE A 450 20.42 2.87 -34.39
CA ILE A 450 21.80 3.33 -34.34
C ILE A 450 22.65 2.26 -35.03
N ARG A 451 23.42 2.69 -36.05
CA ARG A 451 24.31 1.81 -36.85
C ARG A 451 23.59 0.53 -37.32
N ASP A 452 22.33 0.67 -37.73
CA ASP A 452 21.45 -0.40 -38.24
C ASP A 452 21.26 -1.64 -37.35
N THR A 453 21.69 -1.59 -36.09
CA THR A 453 21.80 -2.79 -35.23
C THR A 453 21.19 -2.60 -33.85
N ILE A 454 21.08 -1.36 -33.38
CA ILE A 454 20.56 -1.04 -32.05
C ILE A 454 19.25 -0.27 -32.21
N LEU A 455 18.14 -0.85 -31.77
CA LEU A 455 16.85 -0.17 -31.73
C LEU A 455 16.92 0.98 -30.70
N LYS A 456 16.57 2.19 -31.14
CA LYS A 456 16.39 3.36 -30.29
C LYS A 456 14.90 3.51 -29.98
N THR A 457 14.54 3.33 -28.70
CA THR A 457 13.15 3.37 -28.23
C THR A 457 12.60 4.77 -28.08
N ASP A 458 13.48 5.74 -27.91
CA ASP A 458 13.11 7.14 -27.71
C ASP A 458 13.72 7.96 -28.84
N PRO A 459 12.94 8.31 -29.87
CA PRO A 459 13.43 9.05 -31.02
C PRO A 459 13.83 10.48 -30.61
N ASP A 460 14.77 11.07 -31.35
CA ASP A 460 15.38 12.36 -30.98
C ASP A 460 14.35 13.49 -30.80
N PHE A 461 13.26 13.46 -31.57
CA PHE A 461 12.21 14.48 -31.47
C PHE A 461 11.45 14.49 -30.14
N TYR A 462 11.59 13.46 -29.28
CA TYR A 462 11.05 13.49 -27.93
C TYR A 462 11.63 14.64 -27.10
N VAL A 463 12.83 15.13 -27.46
CA VAL A 463 13.43 16.32 -26.84
C VAL A 463 12.54 17.56 -26.98
N LEU A 464 11.86 17.71 -28.12
CA LEU A 464 10.95 18.84 -28.37
C LEU A 464 9.79 18.86 -27.37
N ILE A 465 9.21 17.68 -27.10
CA ILE A 465 8.13 17.51 -26.13
C ILE A 465 8.65 17.79 -24.71
N LYS A 466 9.85 17.28 -24.38
CA LYS A 466 10.47 17.50 -23.08
C LYS A 466 10.74 18.98 -22.82
N HIS A 467 11.30 19.71 -23.79
CA HIS A 467 11.53 21.15 -23.65
C HIS A 467 10.24 21.93 -23.49
N ALA A 468 9.19 21.60 -24.27
CA ALA A 468 7.88 22.20 -24.11
C ALA A 468 7.32 22.01 -22.69
N LEU A 469 7.41 20.80 -22.12
CA LEU A 469 6.98 20.54 -20.74
C LEU A 469 7.81 21.32 -19.71
N GLN A 470 9.12 21.47 -19.94
CA GLN A 470 10.02 22.18 -19.02
C GLN A 470 9.84 23.70 -19.06
N GLN A 471 9.64 24.29 -20.23
CA GLN A 471 9.51 25.75 -20.39
C GLN A 471 8.08 26.25 -20.29
N SER A 472 7.09 25.36 -20.44
CA SER A 472 5.67 25.71 -20.39
C SER A 472 5.26 26.85 -21.34
N PRO A 473 5.46 26.70 -22.67
CA PRO A 473 5.07 27.71 -23.65
C PRO A 473 3.54 27.89 -23.68
N LYS A 474 3.05 29.02 -24.23
CA LYS A 474 1.61 29.36 -24.19
C LYS A 474 0.73 28.33 -24.88
N ASN A 475 1.26 27.65 -25.89
CA ASN A 475 0.56 26.64 -26.67
C ASN A 475 0.70 25.21 -26.10
N LEU A 476 1.29 25.02 -24.91
CA LEU A 476 1.49 23.71 -24.30
C LEU A 476 0.18 22.92 -24.14
N THR A 477 -0.93 23.59 -23.78
CA THR A 477 -2.24 22.92 -23.63
C THR A 477 -2.67 22.24 -24.93
N VAL A 478 -2.49 22.92 -26.07
CA VAL A 478 -2.84 22.36 -27.39
C VAL A 478 -1.95 21.16 -27.73
N LEU A 479 -0.64 21.24 -27.43
CA LEU A 479 0.26 20.10 -27.59
C LEU A 479 -0.20 18.91 -26.72
N ASN A 480 -0.53 19.15 -25.45
CA ASN A 480 -0.96 18.11 -24.52
C ASN A 480 -2.26 17.42 -24.96
N GLU A 481 -3.23 18.16 -25.50
CA GLU A 481 -4.46 17.59 -26.06
C GLU A 481 -4.17 16.67 -27.25
N LEU A 482 -3.29 17.10 -28.16
CA LEU A 482 -2.86 16.27 -29.29
C LEU A 482 -2.13 15.01 -28.79
N LEU A 483 -1.20 15.13 -27.85
CA LEU A 483 -0.48 13.99 -27.28
C LEU A 483 -1.41 13.02 -26.54
N ALA A 484 -2.38 13.52 -25.78
CA ALA A 484 -3.37 12.71 -25.05
C ALA A 484 -4.15 11.77 -25.99
N LYS A 485 -4.55 12.28 -27.17
CA LYS A 485 -5.20 11.47 -28.21
C LYS A 485 -4.29 10.35 -28.72
N ASN A 486 -3.00 10.62 -28.90
CA ASN A 486 -2.04 9.65 -29.42
C ASN A 486 -1.62 8.60 -28.37
N ILE A 487 -1.74 8.93 -27.08
CA ILE A 487 -1.51 7.98 -25.98
C ILE A 487 -2.64 6.96 -25.93
N SER A 488 -3.89 7.40 -26.06
CA SER A 488 -5.05 6.50 -26.01
C SER A 488 -5.12 5.56 -27.22
N THR A 489 -4.59 5.97 -28.37
CA THR A 489 -4.46 5.12 -29.58
C THR A 489 -3.17 4.29 -29.62
N LEU A 490 -2.31 4.38 -28.60
CA LEU A 490 -1.01 3.71 -28.54
C LEU A 490 -0.06 4.09 -29.71
N GLU A 491 -0.19 5.29 -30.25
CA GLU A 491 0.80 5.85 -31.19
C GLU A 491 2.00 6.47 -30.45
N PHE A 492 1.80 6.87 -29.19
CA PHE A 492 2.82 7.44 -28.32
C PHE A 492 2.94 6.64 -27.02
N ASP A 493 4.06 5.93 -26.82
CA ASP A 493 4.39 5.17 -25.61
C ASP A 493 4.83 6.10 -24.46
N ARG A 494 3.93 6.97 -24.00
CA ARG A 494 4.24 7.93 -22.94
C ARG A 494 4.69 7.23 -21.65
N LYS A 495 4.00 6.16 -21.26
CA LYS A 495 4.24 5.44 -19.99
C LYS A 495 5.69 4.98 -19.84
N ARG A 496 6.31 4.52 -20.94
CA ARG A 496 7.68 3.99 -20.93
C ARG A 496 8.66 4.91 -21.67
N SER A 497 8.29 6.19 -21.87
CA SER A 497 9.15 7.24 -22.40
C SER A 497 9.88 7.97 -21.26
N TYR A 498 11.06 8.53 -21.55
CA TYR A 498 11.79 9.33 -20.56
C TYR A 498 11.17 10.73 -20.32
N ILE A 499 10.12 11.11 -21.06
CA ILE A 499 9.54 12.45 -21.04
C ILE A 499 8.94 12.80 -19.67
N ASP A 500 8.35 11.82 -18.97
CA ASP A 500 7.72 12.02 -17.66
C ASP A 500 8.67 11.77 -16.47
N VAL A 501 9.94 11.39 -16.72
CA VAL A 501 10.88 11.08 -15.64
C VAL A 501 11.45 12.38 -15.08
N GLY A 502 10.74 12.95 -14.11
CA GLY A 502 11.23 14.04 -13.28
C GLY A 502 12.39 13.56 -12.40
N PRO A 503 13.61 14.10 -12.55
CA PRO A 503 14.79 13.62 -11.83
C PRO A 503 14.82 13.99 -10.33
N ALA A 504 13.79 14.65 -9.78
CA ALA A 504 13.86 15.22 -8.44
C ALA A 504 13.41 14.26 -7.31
N ASN A 505 12.61 13.23 -7.58
CA ASN A 505 11.91 12.46 -6.53
C ASN A 505 12.03 10.93 -6.67
N SER A 506 13.10 10.39 -7.26
CA SER A 506 13.25 8.92 -7.24
C SER A 506 13.69 8.42 -5.86
N CYS A 507 13.09 7.32 -5.41
CA CYS A 507 13.57 6.58 -4.26
C CYS A 507 14.92 5.90 -4.51
N PHE A 508 15.29 5.63 -5.77
CA PHE A 508 16.50 4.90 -6.12
C PHE A 508 17.54 5.81 -6.77
N HIS A 509 18.75 5.77 -6.25
CA HIS A 509 19.87 6.56 -6.72
C HIS A 509 21.04 5.66 -7.07
N ILE A 510 21.77 6.02 -8.12
CA ILE A 510 23.01 5.40 -8.53
C ILE A 510 24.11 6.42 -8.37
N TYR A 511 25.07 6.12 -7.49
CA TYR A 511 26.20 6.99 -7.20
C TYR A 511 27.47 6.15 -7.10
N LYS A 512 28.53 6.54 -7.83
CA LYS A 512 29.78 5.76 -7.94
C LYS A 512 29.58 4.27 -8.28
N GLY A 513 28.58 3.99 -9.14
CA GLY A 513 28.26 2.62 -9.55
C GLY A 513 27.54 1.78 -8.50
N ASN A 514 27.15 2.36 -7.36
CA ASN A 514 26.38 1.71 -6.32
C ASN A 514 24.91 2.11 -6.40
N LEU A 515 24.00 1.17 -6.17
CA LEU A 515 22.57 1.41 -6.02
C LEU A 515 22.23 1.71 -4.56
N TYR A 516 21.51 2.80 -4.35
CA TYR A 516 21.03 3.28 -3.07
C TYR A 516 19.51 3.41 -3.08
N ASN A 517 18.88 3.22 -1.92
CA ASN A 517 17.47 3.54 -1.68
C ASN A 517 17.36 4.68 -0.65
N SER A 518 16.52 5.68 -0.90
CA SER A 518 16.28 6.76 0.05
C SER A 518 15.72 6.22 1.36
N LYS A 519 16.24 6.69 2.51
CA LYS A 519 15.72 6.31 3.84
C LYS A 519 14.27 6.76 4.06
N ALA A 520 13.81 7.74 3.31
CA ALA A 520 12.42 8.19 3.33
C ALA A 520 11.46 7.28 2.54
N CYS A 521 11.98 6.33 1.76
CA CYS A 521 11.19 5.45 0.92
C CYS A 521 11.13 4.02 1.45
N GLY A 522 9.98 3.37 1.24
CA GLY A 522 9.85 1.92 1.42
C GLY A 522 10.71 1.13 0.43
N ARG A 523 11.09 -0.09 0.79
CA ARG A 523 11.86 -0.98 -0.08
C ARG A 523 10.96 -1.61 -1.16
N ASN A 524 11.33 -1.46 -2.43
CA ASN A 524 10.68 -2.14 -3.57
C ASN A 524 11.66 -3.11 -4.25
N ASP A 525 11.57 -4.39 -3.90
CA ASP A 525 12.49 -5.42 -4.41
C ASP A 525 12.36 -5.67 -5.91
N LEU A 526 11.17 -5.52 -6.49
CA LEU A 526 10.99 -5.68 -7.93
C LEU A 526 11.74 -4.59 -8.70
N MET A 527 11.66 -3.35 -8.20
CA MET A 527 12.38 -2.22 -8.78
C MET A 527 13.91 -2.41 -8.68
N VAL A 528 14.40 -2.89 -7.53
CA VAL A 528 15.83 -3.25 -7.38
C VAL A 528 16.25 -4.27 -8.43
N ARG A 529 15.47 -5.34 -8.64
CA ARG A 529 15.76 -6.36 -9.66
C ARG A 529 15.76 -5.78 -11.08
N LYS A 530 14.80 -4.90 -11.39
CA LYS A 530 14.74 -4.21 -12.69
C LYS A 530 15.98 -3.35 -12.92
N VAL A 531 16.36 -2.52 -11.94
CA VAL A 531 17.58 -1.69 -12.03
C VAL A 531 18.81 -2.58 -12.18
N MET A 532 19.00 -3.59 -11.34
CA MET A 532 20.10 -4.55 -11.48
C MET A 532 20.17 -5.18 -12.87
N PHE A 533 19.03 -5.60 -13.40
CA PHE A 533 18.97 -6.21 -14.72
C PHE A 533 19.40 -5.23 -15.81
N LYS A 534 19.09 -3.93 -15.71
CA LYS A 534 19.55 -2.92 -16.68
C LYS A 534 21.08 -2.96 -16.87
N PHE A 535 21.83 -3.14 -15.79
CA PHE A 535 23.30 -3.21 -15.79
C PHE A 535 23.84 -4.60 -16.13
N ASN A 536 23.02 -5.65 -15.96
CA ASN A 536 23.36 -7.02 -16.33
C ASN A 536 22.34 -7.61 -17.30
N ASN A 537 22.24 -6.98 -18.48
CA ASN A 537 21.30 -7.34 -19.54
C ASN A 537 22.02 -8.01 -20.72
N PRO A 538 22.44 -9.28 -20.59
CA PRO A 538 23.30 -9.96 -21.58
C PRO A 538 22.67 -10.09 -22.97
N TYR A 539 21.35 -9.96 -23.03
CA TYR A 539 20.56 -10.12 -24.25
C TYR A 539 19.90 -8.83 -24.73
N THR A 540 20.29 -7.69 -24.14
CA THR A 540 19.84 -6.34 -24.53
C THR A 540 18.31 -6.23 -24.66
N PHE A 541 17.57 -6.79 -23.70
CA PHE A 541 16.11 -6.59 -23.61
C PHE A 541 15.79 -5.14 -23.28
N LEU A 542 14.70 -4.61 -23.83
CA LEU A 542 14.26 -3.22 -23.65
C LEU A 542 13.07 -3.23 -22.70
N MET A 543 13.30 -3.02 -21.41
CA MET A 543 12.25 -3.10 -20.39
C MET A 543 12.01 -1.75 -19.73
N GLU A 544 10.86 -1.57 -19.10
CA GLU A 544 10.63 -0.47 -18.19
C GLU A 544 11.42 -0.71 -16.89
N PHE A 545 12.50 0.04 -16.70
CA PHE A 545 13.38 -0.09 -15.54
C PHE A 545 12.96 0.76 -14.33
N GLY A 546 11.83 1.48 -14.46
CA GLY A 546 11.31 2.45 -13.50
C GLY A 546 12.18 3.70 -13.32
N ASN A 547 11.85 4.52 -12.33
CA ASN A 547 12.53 5.79 -12.06
C ASN A 547 13.72 5.59 -11.12
N PHE A 548 14.92 5.96 -11.56
CA PHE A 548 16.11 6.10 -10.73
C PHE A 548 16.95 7.28 -11.21
N ILE A 549 17.75 7.85 -10.30
CA ILE A 549 18.64 8.98 -10.59
C ILE A 549 20.07 8.46 -10.68
N VAL A 550 20.81 8.86 -11.70
CA VAL A 550 22.27 8.69 -11.72
C VAL A 550 22.86 10.02 -11.30
N SER A 551 23.51 10.05 -10.14
CA SER A 551 24.16 11.27 -9.64
C SER A 551 25.57 11.39 -10.21
N GLU A 552 25.88 12.58 -10.71
CA GLU A 552 27.23 12.95 -11.11
C GLU A 552 28.17 12.90 -9.91
N TYR A 553 29.41 12.47 -10.15
CA TYR A 553 30.48 12.53 -9.19
C TYR A 553 31.00 13.96 -9.06
N ASN A 554 30.84 14.54 -7.88
CA ASN A 554 31.49 15.81 -7.55
C ASN A 554 32.96 15.55 -7.19
N ALA A 555 33.85 15.83 -8.14
CA ALA A 555 35.29 15.69 -7.96
C ALA A 555 35.90 16.77 -7.05
N GLU A 556 35.25 17.93 -6.93
CA GLU A 556 35.73 19.06 -6.12
C GLU A 556 35.51 18.80 -4.63
N ASN A 557 34.35 18.24 -4.26
CA ASN A 557 33.98 17.95 -2.87
C ASN A 557 33.46 16.50 -2.71
N PRO A 558 34.31 15.47 -2.91
CA PRO A 558 33.85 14.07 -2.91
C PRO A 558 33.33 13.62 -1.55
N LYS A 559 33.95 14.10 -0.46
CA LYS A 559 33.57 13.74 0.91
C LYS A 559 32.17 14.21 1.27
N GLU A 560 31.81 15.43 0.87
CA GLU A 560 30.48 15.99 1.14
C GLU A 560 29.37 15.12 0.53
N TRP A 561 29.59 14.66 -0.70
CA TRP A 561 28.65 13.79 -1.40
C TRP A 561 28.59 12.38 -0.81
N ASP A 562 29.74 11.82 -0.43
CA ASP A 562 29.79 10.53 0.28
C ASP A 562 29.01 10.62 1.61
N ASP A 563 29.25 11.66 2.42
CA ASP A 563 28.56 11.91 3.69
C ASP A 563 27.04 12.14 3.47
N TYR A 564 26.66 12.84 2.40
CA TYR A 564 25.26 13.03 2.01
C TYR A 564 24.57 11.70 1.71
N TYR A 565 25.22 10.82 0.94
CA TYR A 565 24.67 9.52 0.60
C TYR A 565 24.57 8.58 1.81
N GLU A 566 25.59 8.55 2.67
CA GLU A 566 25.57 7.78 3.91
C GLU A 566 24.45 8.25 4.86
N LYS A 567 24.28 9.56 4.99
CA LYS A 567 23.26 10.16 5.87
C LYS A 567 21.84 9.91 5.37
N ASN A 568 21.58 10.05 4.08
CA ASN A 568 20.21 10.10 3.54
C ASN A 568 19.75 8.80 2.87
N PHE A 569 20.66 7.88 2.54
CA PHE A 569 20.35 6.69 1.76
C PHE A 569 20.85 5.39 2.40
N VAL A 570 20.25 4.28 1.99
CA VAL A 570 20.66 2.93 2.34
C VAL A 570 21.35 2.31 1.13
N PHE A 571 22.60 1.90 1.28
CA PHE A 571 23.28 1.11 0.26
C PHE A 571 22.56 -0.22 0.04
N ILE A 572 22.31 -0.56 -1.22
CA ILE A 572 21.65 -1.82 -1.60
C ILE A 572 22.68 -2.80 -2.16
N LEU A 573 23.37 -2.41 -3.25
CA LEU A 573 24.36 -3.26 -3.91
C LEU A 573 25.22 -2.46 -4.89
N LYS A 574 26.37 -3.03 -5.26
CA LYS A 574 27.24 -2.50 -6.32
C LYS A 574 26.77 -2.98 -7.70
N LEU A 575 26.51 -2.06 -8.62
CA LEU A 575 26.04 -2.34 -9.98
C LEU A 575 27.20 -2.49 -10.97
N THR A 576 28.23 -1.65 -10.86
CA THR A 576 29.37 -1.61 -11.79
C THR A 576 30.58 -0.93 -11.16
N ASP A 577 31.78 -1.33 -11.58
CA ASP A 577 33.03 -0.64 -11.26
C ASP A 577 33.34 0.50 -12.25
N ASP A 578 32.83 0.42 -13.48
CA ASP A 578 33.06 1.40 -14.55
C ASP A 578 32.01 2.52 -14.52
N TRP A 579 31.86 3.18 -13.37
CA TRP A 579 30.80 4.18 -13.21
C TRP A 579 31.08 5.50 -13.96
N LYS A 580 32.33 5.76 -14.33
CA LYS A 580 32.74 6.95 -15.09
C LYS A 580 32.18 6.96 -16.52
N SER A 581 31.82 5.80 -17.06
CA SER A 581 31.20 5.73 -18.40
C SER A 581 29.77 6.27 -18.44
N PHE A 582 29.12 6.44 -17.28
CA PHE A 582 27.71 6.87 -17.17
C PHE A 582 27.55 8.39 -17.04
N GLU A 583 28.65 9.13 -16.89
CA GLU A 583 28.69 10.60 -16.82
C GLU A 583 28.87 11.25 -18.20
N LYS A 584 29.06 10.43 -19.24
CA LYS A 584 29.16 10.83 -20.65
C LYS A 584 27.89 10.42 -21.39
#